data_AF-A0A7Y1ZAI3-F1
#
_entry.id   AF-A0A7Y1ZAI3-F1
#
_cell.length_a   1.000
_cell.length_b   1.000
_cell.length_c   1.000
_cell.angle_alpha   90.00
_cell.angle_beta   90.00
_cell.angle_gamma   90.00
#
_symmetry.space_group_name_H-M   'P 1'
#
loop_
_entity.id
_entity.type
_entity.pdbx_description
1 polymer ?
#
loop_
_entity_poly.entity_id
_entity_poly.type
_entity_poly.pdbx_seq_one_letter_code
_entity_poly.pdbx_strand_id
1 'polypeptide(L)'
;ANNVSFEDRGKFRGAKVIGGAIFESKIDRSHPIAFGYKNNRLPLFRSTTLFMEPEKDSYNNPILYTSNPLLSGYISADNLEKLKNTAAVKIGNKGRGQTIYFTENTNFRAFWYGTNKLLMNAVFFGDEM
;
A
#
# COMPACT_ATOMS: atom_id res chain seq x y z
N ALA A 1 0.53 19.82 16.93
CA ALA A 1 0.97 18.93 18.03
C ALA A 1 0.42 19.55 19.29
N ASN A 2 -0.39 18.83 20.05
CA ASN A 2 -1.07 19.39 21.22
C ASN A 2 -0.40 18.81 22.45
N ASN A 3 -0.02 19.66 23.41
CA ASN A 3 0.61 19.26 24.68
C ASN A 3 1.91 18.45 24.55
N VAL A 4 2.80 18.84 23.63
CA VAL A 4 4.14 18.22 23.48
C VAL A 4 5.20 19.26 23.83
N SER A 5 6.04 18.96 24.82
CA SER A 5 7.17 19.81 25.20
C SER A 5 8.22 19.84 24.09
N PHE A 6 9.07 20.88 24.10
CA PHE A 6 10.13 20.99 23.08
C PHE A 6 11.12 19.83 23.14
N GLU A 7 11.45 19.36 24.36
CA GLU A 7 12.33 18.19 24.59
C GLU A 7 11.77 16.90 23.98
N ASP A 8 10.45 16.70 24.03
CA ASP A 8 9.80 15.49 23.49
C ASP A 8 9.44 15.59 22.00
N ARG A 9 9.64 16.76 21.37
CA ARG A 9 9.36 16.97 19.94
C ARG A 9 10.01 15.92 19.04
N GLY A 10 11.22 15.47 19.38
CA GLY A 10 11.93 14.42 18.65
C GLY A 10 11.19 13.08 18.69
N LYS A 11 10.85 12.61 19.89
CA LYS A 11 10.06 11.38 20.11
C LYS A 11 8.71 11.47 19.42
N PHE A 12 8.03 12.60 19.55
CA PHE A 12 6.73 12.84 18.92
C PHE A 12 6.81 12.74 17.39
N ARG A 13 7.83 13.33 16.76
CA ARG A 13 8.03 13.21 15.31
C ARG A 13 8.41 11.79 14.90
N GLY A 14 9.27 11.12 15.66
CA GLY A 14 9.67 9.73 15.43
C GLY A 14 8.49 8.77 15.45
N ALA A 15 7.57 8.94 16.40
CA ALA A 15 6.34 8.16 16.49
C ALA A 15 5.38 8.34 15.29
N LYS A 16 5.56 9.38 14.47
CA LYS A 16 4.76 9.58 13.24
C LYS A 16 5.33 8.89 12.01
N VAL A 17 6.52 8.30 12.10
CA VAL A 17 7.12 7.55 11.00
C VAL A 17 6.60 6.11 11.02
N ILE A 18 6.48 5.49 9.85
CA ILE A 18 6.27 4.06 9.72
C ILE A 18 7.62 3.45 9.33
N GLY A 19 8.33 2.87 10.29
CA GLY A 19 9.67 2.30 10.07
C GLY A 19 9.66 0.90 9.43
N GLY A 20 8.50 0.26 9.39
CA GLY A 20 8.32 -1.12 8.95
C GLY A 20 7.18 -1.77 9.72
N ALA A 21 6.06 -2.00 9.04
CA ALA A 21 4.91 -2.69 9.59
C ALA A 21 4.20 -3.48 8.48
N ILE A 22 3.41 -4.47 8.88
CA ILE A 22 2.69 -5.36 7.97
C ILE A 22 1.22 -5.01 8.05
N PHE A 23 0.62 -4.80 6.88
CA PHE A 23 -0.76 -4.38 6.75
C PHE A 23 -1.55 -5.31 5.83
N GLU A 24 -2.80 -5.59 6.18
CA GLU A 24 -3.73 -6.35 5.37
C GLU A 24 -4.33 -5.47 4.28
N SER A 25 -4.30 -5.97 3.05
CA SER A 25 -5.06 -5.44 1.93
C SER A 25 -6.00 -6.49 1.35
N LYS A 26 -7.05 -6.05 0.65
CA LYS A 26 -7.87 -6.86 -0.25
C LYS A 26 -7.35 -6.71 -1.66
N ILE A 27 -7.38 -7.80 -2.41
CA ILE A 27 -6.94 -7.84 -3.81
C ILE A 27 -8.08 -8.34 -4.70
N ASP A 28 -8.34 -7.64 -5.79
CA ASP A 28 -9.20 -8.10 -6.87
C ASP A 28 -8.40 -9.07 -7.76
N ARG A 29 -8.74 -10.36 -7.66
CA ARG A 29 -8.04 -11.43 -8.38
C ARG A 29 -8.41 -11.53 -9.86
N SER A 30 -9.44 -10.81 -10.30
CA SER A 30 -9.80 -10.74 -11.73
C SER A 30 -8.90 -9.78 -12.50
N HIS A 31 -8.26 -8.82 -11.81
CA HIS A 31 -7.37 -7.84 -12.42
C HIS A 31 -6.00 -8.47 -12.78
N PRO A 32 -5.40 -8.15 -13.95
CA PRO A 32 -4.10 -8.71 -14.36
C PRO A 32 -2.94 -8.51 -13.36
N ILE A 33 -2.92 -7.39 -12.62
CA ILE A 33 -1.92 -7.15 -11.57
C ILE A 33 -1.93 -8.23 -10.48
N ALA A 34 -3.07 -8.89 -10.27
CA ALA A 34 -3.28 -9.95 -9.29
C ALA A 34 -3.12 -11.37 -9.88
N PHE A 35 -2.65 -11.50 -11.12
CA PHE A 35 -2.47 -12.80 -11.75
C PHE A 35 -1.61 -13.73 -10.90
N GLY A 36 -2.07 -14.98 -10.75
CA GLY A 36 -1.38 -16.01 -9.97
C GLY A 36 -1.48 -15.86 -8.44
N TYR A 37 -2.23 -14.88 -7.91
CA TYR A 37 -2.60 -14.86 -6.49
C TYR A 37 -3.80 -15.79 -6.23
N LYS A 38 -3.74 -16.54 -5.12
CA LYS A 38 -4.79 -17.50 -4.73
C LYS A 38 -5.74 -16.97 -3.65
N ASN A 39 -5.29 -15.99 -2.87
CA ASN A 39 -6.04 -15.43 -1.75
C ASN A 39 -6.57 -14.05 -2.12
N ASN A 40 -7.73 -13.67 -1.57
CA ASN A 40 -8.33 -12.35 -1.74
C ASN A 40 -7.77 -11.32 -0.74
N ARG A 41 -6.79 -11.73 0.08
CA ARG A 41 -6.08 -10.90 1.05
C ARG A 41 -4.60 -10.96 0.76
N LEU A 42 -3.92 -9.82 0.84
CA LEU A 42 -2.50 -9.70 0.63
C LEU A 42 -1.86 -8.89 1.77
N PRO A 43 -0.99 -9.51 2.58
CA PRO A 43 -0.13 -8.80 3.51
C PRO A 43 0.92 -7.95 2.78
N LEU A 44 0.97 -6.66 3.09
CA LEU A 44 1.90 -5.68 2.51
C LEU A 44 2.85 -5.17 3.58
N PHE A 45 4.14 -5.22 3.28
CA PHE A 45 5.14 -4.55 4.11
C PHE A 45 5.25 -3.08 3.71
N ARG A 46 5.18 -2.19 4.70
CA ARG A 46 5.20 -0.75 4.49
C ARG A 46 6.18 -0.04 5.39
N SER A 47 6.92 0.89 4.78
CA SER A 47 7.87 1.78 5.46
C SER A 47 7.75 3.23 4.99
N THR A 48 6.56 3.65 4.55
CA THR A 48 6.28 4.99 4.03
C THR A 48 5.07 5.62 4.73
N THR A 49 4.95 6.94 4.67
CA THR A 49 3.77 7.69 5.13
C THR A 49 3.01 8.33 3.96
N LEU A 50 3.11 7.74 2.76
CA LEU A 50 2.40 8.18 1.55
C LEU A 50 1.09 7.41 1.38
N PHE A 51 -0.05 8.05 1.60
CA PHE A 51 -1.36 7.42 1.51
C PHE A 51 -2.03 7.83 0.19
N MET A 52 -2.44 6.88 -0.63
CA MET A 52 -3.11 7.15 -1.91
C MET A 52 -4.61 7.01 -1.77
N GLU A 53 -5.34 8.07 -2.12
CA GLU A 53 -6.79 7.98 -2.22
C GLU A 53 -7.19 7.05 -3.39
N PRO A 54 -8.21 6.19 -3.19
CA PRO A 54 -8.75 5.39 -4.27
C PRO A 54 -9.29 6.25 -5.41
N GLU A 55 -9.20 5.75 -6.63
CA GLU A 55 -9.94 6.28 -7.78
C GLU A 55 -11.45 6.10 -7.62
N LYS A 56 -12.23 6.88 -8.37
CA LYS A 56 -13.69 6.73 -8.43
C LYS A 56 -14.09 5.38 -9.00
N ASP A 57 -13.40 4.95 -10.06
CA ASP A 57 -13.66 3.69 -10.73
C ASP A 57 -13.00 2.53 -9.97
N SER A 58 -13.80 1.56 -9.54
CA SER A 58 -13.32 0.47 -8.68
C SER A 58 -12.26 -0.40 -9.33
N TYR A 59 -12.33 -0.62 -10.65
CA TYR A 59 -11.35 -1.41 -11.39
C TYR A 59 -9.95 -0.77 -11.44
N ASN A 60 -9.86 0.56 -11.24
CA ASN A 60 -8.57 1.26 -11.12
C ASN A 60 -7.93 1.10 -9.73
N ASN A 61 -8.60 0.40 -8.81
CA ASN A 61 -8.17 0.18 -7.43
C ASN A 61 -8.03 -1.31 -7.09
N PRO A 62 -7.19 -2.07 -7.81
CA PRO A 62 -7.12 -3.53 -7.64
C PRO A 62 -6.68 -3.99 -6.27
N ILE A 63 -5.98 -3.14 -5.50
CA ILE A 63 -5.50 -3.47 -4.16
C ILE A 63 -5.77 -2.32 -3.20
N LEU A 64 -6.67 -2.56 -2.24
CA LEU A 64 -7.07 -1.61 -1.22
C LEU A 64 -6.70 -2.13 0.17
N TYR A 65 -6.17 -1.25 1.02
CA TYR A 65 -6.06 -1.53 2.45
C TYR A 65 -7.44 -1.76 3.07
N THR A 66 -7.50 -2.55 4.12
CA THR A 66 -8.76 -2.87 4.79
C THR A 66 -9.16 -1.75 5.76
N SER A 67 -10.35 -1.85 6.34
CA SER A 67 -10.80 -0.93 7.40
C SER A 67 -10.07 -1.15 8.73
N ASN A 68 -9.45 -2.33 8.92
CA ASN A 68 -8.57 -2.64 10.06
C ASN A 68 -7.26 -3.25 9.54
N PRO A 69 -6.37 -2.42 8.97
CA PRO A 69 -5.27 -2.93 8.16
C PRO A 69 -4.09 -3.44 8.99
N LEU A 70 -3.88 -3.03 10.24
CA LEU A 70 -2.66 -3.42 10.97
C LEU A 70 -2.65 -4.93 11.30
N LEU A 71 -1.69 -5.66 10.75
CA LEU A 71 -1.43 -7.07 11.10
C LEU A 71 -0.28 -7.20 12.10
N SER A 72 0.79 -6.42 11.92
CA SER A 72 1.97 -6.45 12.79
C SER A 72 2.79 -5.16 12.70
N GLY A 73 3.49 -4.82 13.77
CA GLY A 73 4.33 -3.63 13.86
C GLY A 73 3.62 -2.42 14.46
N TYR A 74 4.19 -1.23 14.27
CA TYR A 74 3.71 0.01 14.85
C TYR A 74 3.31 1.03 13.78
N ILE A 75 2.23 1.74 14.07
CA ILE A 75 1.73 2.90 13.32
C ILE A 75 1.04 3.84 14.32
N SER A 76 1.21 5.16 14.16
CA SER A 76 0.47 6.12 14.97
C SER A 76 -1.02 6.07 14.66
N ALA A 77 -1.88 6.43 15.62
CA ALA A 77 -3.32 6.47 15.43
C ALA A 77 -3.71 7.36 14.22
N ASP A 78 -3.12 8.57 14.12
CA ASP A 78 -3.34 9.48 12.99
C ASP A 78 -3.05 8.84 11.62
N ASN A 79 -1.95 8.09 11.51
CA ASN A 79 -1.57 7.44 10.27
C ASN A 79 -2.40 6.19 9.99
N LEU A 80 -2.82 5.48 11.05
CA LEU A 80 -3.70 4.32 10.91
C LEU A 80 -5.04 4.76 10.33
N GLU A 81 -5.64 5.85 10.83
CA GLU A 81 -6.87 6.39 10.25
C GLU A 81 -6.69 6.78 8.77
N LYS A 82 -5.57 7.41 8.41
CA LYS A 82 -5.26 7.76 7.01
C LYS A 82 -5.01 6.56 6.12
N LEU A 83 -4.62 5.40 6.66
CA LEU A 83 -4.31 4.21 5.87
C LEU A 83 -5.58 3.42 5.52
N LYS A 84 -6.60 3.45 6.37
CA LYS A 84 -7.82 2.66 6.18
C LYS A 84 -8.45 2.91 4.82
N ASN A 85 -8.80 1.83 4.12
CA ASN A 85 -9.48 1.87 2.82
C ASN A 85 -8.74 2.64 1.71
N THR A 86 -7.46 2.95 1.88
CA THR A 86 -6.64 3.61 0.85
C THR A 86 -6.14 2.62 -0.19
N ALA A 87 -5.74 3.12 -1.36
CA ALA A 87 -5.17 2.30 -2.40
C ALA A 87 -3.70 1.97 -2.09
N ALA A 88 -3.39 0.67 -2.08
CA ALA A 88 -2.01 0.21 -2.08
C ALA A 88 -1.42 0.23 -3.49
N VAL A 89 -2.25 -0.18 -4.46
CA VAL A 89 -1.96 -0.16 -5.90
C VAL A 89 -3.10 0.51 -6.64
N LYS A 90 -2.74 1.40 -7.56
CA LYS A 90 -3.68 2.16 -8.38
C LYS A 90 -3.23 2.14 -9.83
N ILE A 91 -4.20 2.09 -10.73
CA ILE A 91 -4.00 2.16 -12.16
C ILE A 91 -4.45 3.53 -12.65
N GLY A 92 -3.64 4.19 -13.46
CA GLY A 92 -4.02 5.45 -14.09
C GLY A 92 -3.61 5.45 -15.55
N ASN A 93 -4.39 6.16 -16.37
CA ASN A 93 -4.14 6.26 -17.80
C ASN A 93 -3.64 7.65 -18.16
N LYS A 94 -2.69 7.72 -19.08
CA LYS A 94 -2.19 8.97 -19.65
C LYS A 94 -2.05 8.83 -21.16
N GLY A 95 -3.02 9.37 -21.89
CA GLY A 95 -3.10 9.20 -23.34
C GLY A 95 -3.31 7.72 -23.68
N ARG A 96 -2.38 7.14 -24.45
CA ARG A 96 -2.38 5.71 -24.79
C ARG A 96 -1.54 4.85 -23.84
N GLY A 97 -0.86 5.47 -22.88
CA GLY A 97 -0.02 4.77 -21.92
C GLY A 97 -0.75 4.56 -20.60
N GLN A 98 -0.32 3.54 -19.87
CA GLN A 98 -0.80 3.22 -18.54
C GLN A 98 0.30 3.45 -17.51
N THR A 99 -0.10 3.84 -16.31
CA THR A 99 0.77 4.09 -15.17
C THR A 99 0.25 3.29 -13.97
N ILE A 100 1.13 2.46 -13.42
CA ILE A 100 0.82 1.63 -12.26
C ILE A 100 1.53 2.25 -11.06
N TYR A 101 0.76 2.65 -10.06
CA TYR A 101 1.25 3.32 -8.86
C TYR A 101 1.34 2.31 -7.71
N PHE A 102 2.50 2.23 -7.08
CA PHE A 102 2.71 1.47 -5.84
C PHE A 102 3.10 2.43 -4.72
N THR A 103 2.43 2.33 -3.57
CA THR A 103 2.90 3.03 -2.35
C THR A 103 4.04 2.30 -1.65
N GLU A 104 4.15 0.99 -1.88
CA GLU A 104 5.13 0.12 -1.26
C GLU A 104 6.24 -0.28 -2.21
N ASN A 105 7.42 -0.55 -1.65
CA ASN A 105 8.46 -1.22 -2.40
C ASN A 105 8.13 -2.72 -2.49
N THR A 106 7.62 -3.12 -3.65
CA THR A 106 7.21 -4.50 -3.94
C THR A 106 8.34 -5.52 -3.85
N ASN A 107 9.61 -5.08 -3.85
CA ASN A 107 10.82 -5.89 -3.80
C ASN A 107 11.72 -5.53 -2.61
N PHE A 108 11.13 -5.03 -1.52
CA PHE A 108 11.88 -4.54 -0.37
C PHE A 108 12.83 -5.60 0.21
N ARG A 109 14.14 -5.38 -0.02
CA ARG A 109 15.27 -6.18 0.50
C ARG A 109 15.15 -7.71 0.27
N ALA A 110 14.38 -8.15 -0.72
CA ALA A 110 14.20 -9.55 -1.08
C ALA A 110 13.79 -10.50 0.08
N PHE A 111 13.12 -10.02 1.15
CA PHE A 111 12.57 -10.91 2.18
C PHE A 111 11.03 -10.97 2.16
N TRP A 112 10.37 -9.95 1.60
CA TRP A 112 8.91 -9.89 1.50
C TRP A 112 8.41 -10.35 0.12
N TYR A 113 8.60 -11.63 -0.18
CA TYR A 113 8.30 -12.19 -1.50
C TYR A 113 6.82 -12.10 -1.92
N GLY A 114 5.90 -11.92 -0.97
CA GLY A 114 4.46 -11.83 -1.23
C GLY A 114 4.07 -10.74 -2.23
N THR A 115 4.86 -9.66 -2.33
CA THR A 115 4.59 -8.52 -3.24
C THR A 115 5.44 -8.50 -4.50
N ASN A 116 6.48 -9.33 -4.62
CA ASN A 116 7.35 -9.35 -5.80
C ASN A 116 6.55 -9.64 -7.08
N LYS A 117 5.54 -10.51 -6.98
CA LYS A 117 4.68 -10.87 -8.12
C LYS A 117 3.89 -9.68 -8.66
N LEU A 118 3.55 -8.69 -7.82
CA LEU A 118 2.92 -7.46 -8.30
C LEU A 118 3.82 -6.72 -9.29
N LEU A 119 5.14 -6.61 -9.02
CA LEU A 119 6.06 -5.98 -9.96
C LEU A 119 6.14 -6.78 -11.26
N MET A 120 6.24 -8.10 -11.17
CA MET A 120 6.33 -8.96 -12.36
C MET A 120 5.07 -8.83 -13.21
N ASN A 121 3.88 -8.87 -12.59
CA ASN A 121 2.62 -8.70 -13.30
C ASN A 121 2.48 -7.30 -13.90
N ALA A 122 2.99 -6.26 -13.24
CA ALA A 122 3.02 -4.90 -13.80
C ALA A 122 3.87 -4.82 -15.08
N VAL A 123 4.99 -5.54 -15.14
CA VAL A 123 5.88 -5.55 -16.32
C VAL A 123 5.32 -6.43 -17.44
N PHE A 124 4.84 -7.64 -17.12
CA PHE A 124 4.47 -8.64 -18.13
C PHE A 124 3.01 -8.58 -18.57
N PHE A 125 2.12 -8.05 -17.74
CA PHE A 125 0.68 -7.97 -18.03
C PHE A 125 0.18 -6.53 -18.04
N GLY A 126 1.08 -5.54 -18.14
CA GLY A 126 0.71 -4.13 -18.22
C GLY A 126 -0.25 -3.85 -19.38
N ASP A 127 -0.03 -4.45 -20.55
CA ASP A 127 -0.86 -4.22 -21.75
C ASP A 127 -2.28 -4.82 -21.66
N GLU A 128 -2.55 -5.65 -20.65
CA GLU A 128 -3.85 -6.32 -20.42
C GLU A 128 -4.71 -5.60 -19.36
N MET A 129 -4.22 -4.50 -18.77
CA MET A 129 -4.85 -3.78 -17.66
C MET A 129 -5.79 -2.64 -18.08
#